data_AF-V2WUN9-F1
#
_entry.id   AF-V2WUN9-F1
#
_cell.length_a   1.000
_cell.length_b   1.000
_cell.length_c   1.000
_cell.angle_alpha   90.00
_cell.angle_beta   90.00
_cell.angle_gamma   90.00
#
_symmetry.space_group_name_H-M   'P 1'
#
loop_
_entity.id
_entity.type
_entity.pdbx_description
1 polymer ?
#
loop_
_entity_poly.entity_id
_entity_poly.type
_entity_poly.pdbx_seq_one_letter_code
_entity_poly.pdbx_strand_id
1 'polypeptide(L)'
;MCNLLFHLLSTHPSFTATAPGPLSFAIPSLFGPESSSRGPYVSKETYQETLDQLQKSTKDIEKTNAIPLSMEHPVHILPRSTLNDGAKYPHSYQSDIQIVDRGLDIQEQEETTGLASLDKTNPTIFSDRFFFSITSPMITIRHPARMLPSYLRALSFSGVPMEGNLLHNYERVSRYRWERLIFESYKSRGTRVIVVDGERLVKDSEGQMKKVCEELGLDESQIRYTWDSADRLYSHIPESAKLAFMGTLHGSKGVIHRQGNDETLDLAAEERKWAKEWNEELARMMSYDSWIDPVPWNFCSNSIVFWTKLDSKRHLGTL
;
A
#
# COMPACT_ATOMS: atom_id res chain seq x y z
N MET A 1 -7.67 0.00 5.82
CA MET A 1 -7.79 1.48 5.83
C MET A 1 -7.22 2.06 4.54
N CYS A 2 -6.03 1.62 4.11
CA CYS A 2 -5.59 1.78 2.72
C CYS A 2 -6.63 1.35 1.67
N ASN A 3 -7.25 0.17 1.84
CA ASN A 3 -8.32 -0.31 0.97
C ASN A 3 -9.54 0.63 0.95
N LEU A 4 -9.82 1.29 2.08
CA LEU A 4 -10.91 2.28 2.17
C LEU A 4 -10.52 3.56 1.42
N LEU A 5 -9.30 4.09 1.62
CA LEU A 5 -8.82 5.26 0.89
C LEU A 5 -8.86 5.01 -0.63
N PHE A 6 -8.32 3.88 -1.07
CA PHE A 6 -8.32 3.49 -2.49
C PHE A 6 -9.74 3.38 -3.04
N HIS A 7 -10.65 2.73 -2.30
CA HIS A 7 -12.04 2.61 -2.72
C HIS A 7 -12.71 3.98 -2.83
N LEU A 8 -12.59 4.85 -1.82
CA LEU A 8 -13.15 6.21 -1.86
C LEU A 8 -12.63 6.99 -3.07
N LEU A 9 -11.32 7.02 -3.30
CA LEU A 9 -10.73 7.67 -4.47
C LEU A 9 -11.23 7.07 -5.78
N SER A 10 -11.36 5.74 -5.87
CA SER A 10 -11.86 5.07 -7.07
C SER A 10 -13.31 5.40 -7.42
N THR A 11 -14.07 6.01 -6.50
CA THR A 11 -15.43 6.47 -6.78
C THR A 11 -15.47 7.83 -7.49
N HIS A 12 -14.40 8.61 -7.42
CA HIS A 12 -14.32 9.90 -8.09
C HIS A 12 -14.18 9.68 -9.61
N PRO A 13 -14.96 10.37 -10.47
CA PRO A 13 -15.02 10.12 -11.91
C PRO A 13 -13.69 10.41 -12.65
N SER A 14 -12.80 11.18 -12.04
CA SER A 14 -11.46 11.42 -12.60
C SER A 14 -10.52 10.24 -12.45
N PHE A 15 -10.76 9.29 -11.55
CA PHE A 15 -9.85 8.16 -11.33
C PHE A 15 -10.34 6.91 -12.04
N THR A 16 -9.40 6.16 -12.60
CA THR A 16 -9.60 4.80 -13.08
C THR A 16 -8.55 3.91 -12.45
N ALA A 17 -8.96 2.82 -11.80
CA ALA A 17 -8.01 1.88 -11.22
C ALA A 17 -7.18 1.19 -12.31
N THR A 18 -5.86 1.12 -12.11
CA THR A 18 -4.96 0.40 -13.02
C THR A 18 -5.20 -1.10 -12.97
N ALA A 19 -5.06 -1.79 -14.09
CA ALA A 19 -5.05 -3.25 -14.13
C ALA A 19 -3.73 -3.83 -13.58
N PRO A 20 -3.76 -5.01 -12.91
CA PRO A 20 -4.93 -5.86 -12.63
C PRO A 20 -5.84 -5.36 -11.49
N GLY A 21 -5.41 -4.33 -10.77
CA GLY A 21 -6.13 -3.69 -9.69
C GLY A 21 -5.15 -3.21 -8.60
N PRO A 22 -5.66 -2.69 -7.47
CA PRO A 22 -4.85 -2.47 -6.27
C PRO A 22 -4.22 -3.77 -5.75
N LEU A 23 -3.02 -3.69 -5.19
CA LEU A 23 -2.23 -4.81 -4.67
C LEU A 23 -1.81 -5.82 -5.75
N SER A 24 -1.62 -5.35 -6.98
CA SER A 24 -1.18 -6.17 -8.11
C SER A 24 0.11 -6.94 -7.83
N PHE A 25 1.08 -6.32 -7.13
CA PHE A 25 2.35 -6.97 -6.78
C PHE A 25 2.25 -7.96 -5.61
N ALA A 26 1.12 -8.02 -4.90
CA ALA A 26 0.91 -9.03 -3.87
C ALA A 26 0.90 -10.44 -4.44
N ILE A 27 0.35 -10.63 -5.65
CA ILE A 27 0.26 -11.93 -6.32
C ILE A 27 1.65 -12.50 -6.63
N PRO A 28 2.52 -11.84 -7.42
CA PRO A 28 3.87 -12.36 -7.66
C PRO A 28 4.69 -12.43 -6.37
N SER A 29 4.48 -11.51 -5.42
CA SER A 29 5.20 -11.51 -4.15
C SER A 29 4.89 -12.70 -3.25
N LEU A 30 3.64 -13.16 -3.20
CA LEU A 30 3.17 -14.16 -2.24
C LEU A 30 3.00 -15.53 -2.89
N PHE A 31 2.60 -15.56 -4.16
CA PHE A 31 2.13 -16.76 -4.84
C PHE A 31 2.83 -17.02 -6.18
N GLY A 32 3.57 -16.05 -6.71
CA GLY A 32 4.30 -16.18 -7.98
C GLY A 32 5.53 -17.07 -7.88
N PRO A 33 6.20 -17.33 -9.03
CA PRO A 33 7.41 -18.14 -9.09
C PRO A 33 8.61 -17.52 -8.34
N GLU A 34 8.60 -16.21 -8.09
CA GLU A 34 9.61 -15.50 -7.28
C GLU A 34 9.27 -15.44 -5.78
N SER A 35 8.21 -16.13 -5.35
CA SER A 35 7.84 -16.26 -3.94
C SER A 35 8.66 -17.36 -3.24
N SER A 36 9.06 -17.13 -2.00
CA SER A 36 9.62 -18.18 -1.14
C SER A 36 8.56 -19.10 -0.52
N SER A 37 7.28 -18.73 -0.63
CA SER A 37 6.16 -19.42 0.02
C SER A 37 5.63 -20.56 -0.86
N ARG A 38 5.45 -21.75 -0.26
CA ARG A 38 4.72 -22.88 -0.85
C ARG A 38 3.33 -22.97 -0.23
N GLY A 39 2.56 -21.89 -0.36
CA GLY A 39 1.16 -21.85 0.08
C GLY A 39 0.26 -22.77 -0.78
N PRO A 40 -1.00 -22.98 -0.36
CA PRO A 40 -1.96 -23.78 -1.13
C PRO A 40 -2.34 -23.15 -2.48
N TYR A 41 -2.03 -21.86 -2.66
CA TYR A 41 -2.27 -21.11 -3.88
C TYR A 41 -0.94 -20.80 -4.57
N VAL A 42 -0.84 -21.13 -5.86
CA VAL A 42 0.32 -20.90 -6.72
C VAL A 42 -0.15 -20.15 -7.95
N SER A 43 0.45 -19.01 -8.23
CA SER A 43 0.27 -18.23 -9.46
C SER A 43 1.49 -18.37 -10.36
N LYS A 44 1.29 -18.21 -11.67
CA LYS A 44 2.38 -18.10 -12.65
C LYS A 44 2.77 -16.65 -12.94
N GLU A 45 2.01 -15.69 -12.41
CA GLU A 45 2.25 -14.27 -12.60
C GLU A 45 3.59 -13.87 -11.99
N THR A 46 4.41 -13.24 -12.81
CA THR A 46 5.74 -12.73 -12.45
C THR A 46 5.70 -11.24 -12.08
N TYR A 47 6.75 -10.78 -11.42
CA TYR A 47 6.93 -9.34 -11.18
C TYR A 47 7.03 -8.54 -12.48
N GLN A 48 7.71 -9.10 -13.50
CA GLN A 48 7.86 -8.44 -14.79
C GLN A 48 6.51 -8.29 -15.51
N GLU A 49 5.71 -9.35 -15.58
CA GLU A 49 4.38 -9.29 -16.21
C GLU A 49 3.47 -8.28 -15.51
N THR A 50 3.55 -8.21 -14.18
CA THR A 50 2.78 -7.25 -13.37
C THR A 50 3.20 -5.80 -13.68
N LEU A 51 4.50 -5.51 -13.77
CA LEU A 51 4.98 -4.18 -14.17
C LEU A 51 4.53 -3.83 -15.60
N ASP A 52 4.66 -4.77 -16.54
CA ASP A 52 4.26 -4.54 -17.93
C ASP A 52 2.76 -4.23 -18.03
N GLN A 53 1.91 -4.92 -17.27
CA GLN A 53 0.47 -4.67 -17.22
C GLN A 53 0.15 -3.31 -16.59
N LEU A 54 0.81 -2.97 -15.48
CA LEU A 54 0.65 -1.67 -14.82
C LEU A 54 1.00 -0.52 -15.77
N GLN A 55 2.14 -0.61 -16.46
CA GLN A 55 2.58 0.40 -17.43
C GLN A 55 1.63 0.55 -18.61
N LYS A 56 1.18 -0.57 -19.21
CA LYS A 56 0.19 -0.54 -20.29
C LYS A 56 -1.14 0.06 -19.84
N SER A 57 -1.63 -0.37 -18.68
CA SER A 57 -2.88 0.14 -18.11
C SER A 57 -2.79 1.63 -17.82
N THR A 58 -1.65 2.09 -17.30
CA THR A 58 -1.39 3.52 -17.06
C THR A 58 -1.54 4.32 -18.35
N LYS A 59 -0.83 3.91 -19.42
CA LYS A 59 -0.91 4.53 -20.74
C LYS A 59 -2.34 4.54 -21.30
N ASP A 60 -3.06 3.42 -21.18
CA ASP A 60 -4.41 3.32 -21.73
C ASP A 60 -5.42 4.18 -20.96
N ILE A 61 -5.27 4.30 -19.65
CA ILE A 61 -6.09 5.20 -18.82
C ILE A 61 -5.80 6.66 -19.17
N GLU A 62 -4.54 7.05 -19.27
CA GLU A 62 -4.15 8.42 -19.59
C GLU A 62 -4.66 8.86 -20.97
N LYS A 63 -4.76 7.96 -21.97
CA LYS A 63 -5.39 8.25 -23.28
C LYS A 63 -6.86 8.68 -23.16
N THR A 64 -7.54 8.31 -22.08
CA THR A 64 -8.95 8.68 -21.83
C THR A 64 -9.09 9.98 -21.05
N ASN A 65 -7.98 10.66 -20.70
CA ASN A 65 -7.91 11.79 -19.77
C ASN A 65 -8.33 11.46 -18.32
N ALA A 66 -8.46 10.18 -17.98
CA ALA A 66 -8.61 9.73 -16.61
C ALA A 66 -7.25 9.59 -15.92
N ILE A 67 -7.27 9.63 -14.59
CA ILE A 67 -6.09 9.55 -13.73
C ILE A 67 -5.90 8.08 -13.28
N PRO A 68 -4.75 7.45 -13.56
CA PRO A 68 -4.49 6.04 -13.27
C PRO A 68 -4.24 5.79 -11.78
N LEU A 69 -5.20 5.25 -11.05
CA LEU A 69 -5.09 5.01 -9.60
C LEU A 69 -4.53 3.61 -9.30
N SER A 70 -3.41 3.55 -8.57
CA SER A 70 -2.75 2.31 -8.13
C SER A 70 -2.52 2.32 -6.62
N MET A 71 -2.36 1.13 -6.03
CA MET A 71 -2.02 1.00 -4.61
C MET A 71 -1.21 -0.27 -4.39
N GLU A 72 -0.17 -0.16 -3.58
CA GLU A 72 0.67 -1.29 -3.20
C GLU A 72 1.06 -1.22 -1.72
N HIS A 73 1.38 -2.38 -1.17
CA HIS A 73 2.12 -2.43 0.09
C HIS A 73 3.63 -2.41 -0.21
N PRO A 74 4.45 -1.61 0.50
CA PRO A 74 5.91 -1.59 0.30
C PRO A 74 6.56 -2.97 0.36
N VAL A 75 6.03 -3.86 1.21
CA VAL A 75 6.46 -5.26 1.33
C VAL A 75 6.49 -5.99 -0.02
N HIS A 76 5.62 -5.63 -0.95
CA HIS A 76 5.48 -6.26 -2.26
C HIS A 76 6.30 -5.58 -3.35
N ILE A 77 6.82 -4.37 -3.13
CA ILE A 77 7.52 -3.60 -4.17
C ILE A 77 8.93 -3.19 -3.77
N LEU A 78 9.41 -3.55 -2.58
CA LEU A 78 10.81 -3.36 -2.19
C LEU A 78 11.65 -4.59 -2.55
N PRO A 79 12.92 -4.41 -2.96
CA PRO A 79 13.87 -5.51 -3.13
C PRO A 79 13.98 -6.34 -1.85
N ARG A 80 14.24 -7.63 -2.01
CA ARG A 80 14.40 -8.57 -0.88
C ARG A 80 15.56 -8.19 0.03
N SER A 81 16.66 -7.72 -0.56
CA SER A 81 17.81 -7.16 0.16
C SER A 81 17.43 -5.95 1.01
N THR A 82 16.66 -5.00 0.44
CA THR A 82 16.14 -3.85 1.17
C THR A 82 15.26 -4.30 2.34
N LEU A 83 14.35 -5.25 2.14
CA LEU A 83 13.49 -5.80 3.21
C LEU A 83 14.25 -6.49 4.35
N ASN A 84 15.45 -7.01 4.09
CA ASN A 84 16.30 -7.63 5.10
C ASN A 84 17.27 -6.62 5.76
N ASP A 85 17.54 -5.49 5.12
CA ASP A 85 18.47 -4.49 5.64
C ASP A 85 17.96 -3.88 6.96
N GLY A 86 18.69 -4.14 8.04
CA GLY A 86 18.32 -3.71 9.39
C GLY A 86 17.13 -4.45 10.00
N ALA A 87 16.67 -5.55 9.39
CA ALA A 87 15.61 -6.40 9.95
C ALA A 87 16.15 -7.23 11.13
N LYS A 88 15.40 -7.26 12.23
CA LYS A 88 15.64 -8.11 13.41
C LYS A 88 15.45 -9.59 13.08
N TYR A 89 14.51 -9.88 12.19
CA TYR A 89 14.17 -11.23 11.73
C TYR A 89 14.31 -11.29 10.21
N PRO A 90 15.54 -11.36 9.66
CA PRO A 90 15.74 -11.45 8.21
C PRO A 90 15.18 -12.76 7.67
N HIS A 91 14.75 -12.75 6.41
CA HIS A 91 14.18 -13.91 5.74
C HIS A 91 15.05 -14.39 4.59
N SER A 92 15.15 -15.70 4.43
CA SER A 92 15.88 -16.30 3.30
C SER A 92 14.95 -16.39 2.09
N TYR A 93 15.25 -15.57 1.07
CA TYR A 93 14.52 -15.57 -0.19
C TYR A 93 15.18 -16.53 -1.19
N GLN A 94 14.38 -17.18 -2.04
CA GLN A 94 14.88 -18.14 -3.03
C GLN A 94 15.57 -17.47 -4.22
N SER A 95 15.16 -16.23 -4.54
CA SER A 95 15.73 -15.43 -5.61
C SER A 95 15.51 -13.94 -5.33
N ASP A 96 16.36 -13.11 -5.91
CA ASP A 96 16.12 -11.68 -5.98
C ASP A 96 15.07 -11.36 -7.05
N ILE A 97 14.33 -10.27 -6.83
CA ILE A 97 13.35 -9.76 -7.78
C ILE A 97 14.11 -9.08 -8.93
N GLN A 98 13.93 -9.56 -10.15
CA GLN A 98 14.54 -9.00 -11.35
C GLN A 98 13.43 -8.48 -12.26
N ILE A 99 13.41 -7.16 -12.47
CA ILE A 99 12.50 -6.52 -13.44
C ILE A 99 13.28 -5.52 -14.29
N VAL A 100 12.87 -5.42 -15.55
CA VAL A 100 13.38 -4.47 -16.53
C VAL A 100 12.26 -3.50 -16.87
N ASP A 101 12.57 -2.23 -16.75
CA ASP A 101 11.66 -1.20 -17.21
C ASP A 101 11.68 -1.10 -18.75
N ARG A 102 10.56 -1.46 -19.37
CA ARG A 102 10.37 -1.46 -20.82
C ARG A 102 9.75 -0.15 -21.33
N GLY A 103 9.43 0.79 -20.44
CA GLY A 103 8.84 2.08 -20.81
C GLY A 103 7.47 1.95 -21.50
N LEU A 104 6.66 0.95 -21.15
CA LEU A 104 5.40 0.68 -21.86
C LEU A 104 4.32 1.74 -21.57
N ASP A 105 4.55 2.58 -20.57
CA ASP A 105 3.73 3.73 -20.20
C ASP A 105 4.01 4.98 -21.09
N ILE A 106 5.14 5.02 -21.80
CA ILE A 106 5.56 6.19 -22.59
C ILE A 106 4.81 6.24 -23.94
N GLN A 107 4.46 7.45 -24.38
CA GLN A 107 3.94 7.70 -25.73
C GLN A 107 5.11 7.84 -26.72
N GLU A 108 4.99 7.26 -27.91
CA GLU A 108 6.07 7.14 -28.93
C GLU A 108 6.72 8.46 -29.38
N GLN A 109 6.24 9.62 -28.92
CA GLN A 109 6.73 10.97 -29.26
C GLN A 109 7.45 11.70 -28.12
N GLU A 110 7.54 11.15 -26.91
CA GLU A 110 8.42 11.70 -25.88
C GLU A 110 9.85 11.21 -26.16
N GLU A 111 10.66 12.05 -26.82
CA GLU A 111 12.09 11.81 -27.03
C GLU A 111 12.75 11.39 -25.71
N THR A 112 13.36 10.20 -25.70
CA THR A 112 14.10 9.62 -24.59
C THR A 112 15.46 10.29 -24.41
N THR A 113 15.48 11.62 -24.27
CA THR A 113 16.68 12.38 -23.95
C THR A 113 16.69 12.70 -22.46
N GLY A 114 17.14 11.75 -21.63
CA GLY A 114 17.78 12.12 -20.37
C GLY A 114 17.38 11.43 -19.07
N LEU A 115 16.88 10.19 -19.05
CA LEU A 115 16.59 9.51 -17.76
C LEU A 115 17.19 8.12 -17.54
N ALA A 116 18.26 7.78 -18.25
CA ALA A 116 19.12 6.66 -17.86
C ALA A 116 20.16 7.15 -16.85
N SER A 117 19.73 7.48 -15.62
CA SER A 117 20.65 7.43 -14.49
C SER A 117 21.09 5.99 -14.33
N LEU A 118 22.39 5.71 -14.47
CA LEU A 118 22.95 4.38 -14.25
C LEU A 118 22.81 3.93 -12.79
N ASP A 119 22.72 4.89 -11.86
CA ASP A 119 22.53 4.61 -10.44
C ASP A 119 21.06 4.75 -10.07
N LYS A 120 20.48 3.64 -9.59
CA LYS A 120 19.14 3.58 -9.02
C LYS A 120 19.13 4.28 -7.66
N THR A 121 18.28 5.29 -7.52
CA THR A 121 18.18 6.09 -6.27
C THR A 121 16.90 5.81 -5.49
N ASN A 122 15.90 5.19 -6.13
CA ASN A 122 14.67 4.79 -5.45
C ASN A 122 14.82 3.44 -4.72
N PRO A 123 14.16 3.25 -3.56
CA PRO A 123 14.31 2.04 -2.76
C PRO A 123 13.48 0.85 -3.27
N THR A 124 12.66 1.02 -4.32
CA THR A 124 11.71 0.00 -4.79
C THR A 124 12.32 -0.90 -5.86
N ILE A 125 11.57 -1.87 -6.36
CA ILE A 125 11.98 -2.69 -7.52
C ILE A 125 11.90 -1.90 -8.83
N PHE A 126 11.11 -0.84 -8.89
CA PHE A 126 10.91 -0.03 -10.10
C PHE A 126 12.17 0.72 -10.52
N SER A 127 12.24 1.09 -11.80
CA SER A 127 13.24 2.04 -12.28
C SER A 127 12.98 3.43 -11.67
N ASP A 128 14.01 4.26 -11.59
CA ASP A 128 13.83 5.67 -11.19
C ASP A 128 12.86 6.39 -12.14
N ARG A 129 12.90 6.06 -13.43
CA ARG A 129 11.99 6.63 -14.43
C ARG A 129 10.53 6.39 -14.09
N PHE A 130 10.16 5.13 -13.84
CA PHE A 130 8.77 4.79 -13.54
C PHE A 130 8.38 5.23 -12.11
N PHE A 131 9.25 5.01 -11.13
CA PHE A 131 8.92 5.37 -9.74
C PHE A 131 8.71 6.87 -9.57
N PHE A 132 9.55 7.71 -10.18
CA PHE A 132 9.42 9.16 -10.05
C PHE A 132 8.49 9.81 -11.09
N SER A 133 7.86 9.04 -12.00
CA SER A 133 6.74 9.55 -12.82
C SER A 133 5.43 9.66 -12.01
N ILE A 134 5.41 9.06 -10.83
CA ILE A 134 4.35 9.21 -9.83
C ILE A 134 4.41 10.62 -9.24
N THR A 135 3.35 11.41 -9.49
CA THR A 135 3.35 12.84 -9.13
C THR A 135 2.70 13.14 -7.78
N SER A 136 1.84 12.23 -7.29
CA SER A 136 1.08 12.41 -6.06
C SER A 136 1.10 11.14 -5.22
N PRO A 137 2.25 10.78 -4.64
CA PRO A 137 2.34 9.65 -3.74
C PRO A 137 1.55 9.91 -2.45
N MET A 138 0.78 8.93 -2.00
CA MET A 138 0.04 8.96 -0.73
C MET A 138 0.40 7.76 0.14
N ILE A 139 0.56 7.98 1.44
CA ILE A 139 0.96 6.96 2.41
C ILE A 139 -0.07 6.92 3.54
N THR A 140 -0.52 5.73 3.92
CA THR A 140 -1.64 5.55 4.89
C THR A 140 -1.18 5.06 6.26
N ILE A 141 -1.13 5.95 7.26
CA ILE A 141 -0.70 5.67 8.63
C ILE A 141 -1.81 5.10 9.55
N ARG A 142 -1.43 4.33 10.56
CA ARG A 142 -2.21 3.56 11.54
C ARG A 142 -1.34 3.10 12.71
N HIS A 143 -1.77 3.31 13.94
CA HIS A 143 -1.07 2.83 15.12
C HIS A 143 -0.85 1.27 15.14
N PRO A 144 0.37 0.74 15.36
CA PRO A 144 0.70 -0.70 15.36
C PRO A 144 -0.16 -1.51 16.30
N ALA A 145 -0.41 -1.01 17.50
CA ALA A 145 -1.29 -1.66 18.47
C ALA A 145 -2.71 -1.92 17.92
N ARG A 146 -3.20 -1.10 16.98
CA ARG A 146 -4.50 -1.33 16.32
C ARG A 146 -4.36 -2.16 15.06
N MET A 147 -3.21 -2.06 14.39
CA MET A 147 -2.90 -2.73 13.14
C MET A 147 -2.58 -4.21 13.33
N LEU A 148 -1.61 -4.53 14.19
CA LEU A 148 -1.06 -5.86 14.39
C LEU A 148 -2.12 -6.89 14.78
N PRO A 149 -3.03 -6.62 15.74
CA PRO A 149 -4.11 -7.55 16.04
C PRO A 149 -5.02 -7.82 14.83
N SER A 150 -5.29 -6.78 14.02
CA SER A 150 -6.09 -6.92 12.80
C SER A 150 -5.38 -7.78 11.75
N TYR A 151 -4.07 -7.61 11.60
CA TYR A 151 -3.24 -8.37 10.67
C TYR A 151 -3.16 -9.85 11.08
N LEU A 152 -2.91 -10.12 12.37
CA LEU A 152 -2.83 -11.49 12.89
C LEU A 152 -4.16 -12.23 12.74
N ARG A 153 -5.29 -11.60 13.08
CA ARG A 153 -6.62 -12.19 12.85
C ARG A 153 -6.87 -12.52 11.38
N ALA A 154 -6.48 -11.62 10.46
CA ALA A 154 -6.62 -11.85 9.02
C ALA A 154 -5.73 -13.01 8.54
N LEU A 155 -4.48 -13.10 9.01
CA LEU A 155 -3.61 -14.24 8.73
C LEU A 155 -4.23 -15.56 9.21
N SER A 156 -4.69 -15.60 10.46
CA SER A 156 -5.36 -16.79 11.01
C SER A 156 -6.59 -17.20 10.20
N PHE A 157 -7.39 -16.24 9.72
CA PHE A 157 -8.55 -16.51 8.87
C PHE A 157 -8.17 -17.01 7.47
N SER A 158 -7.05 -16.54 6.92
CA SER A 158 -6.59 -16.89 5.57
C SER A 158 -6.05 -18.32 5.44
N GLY A 159 -5.85 -19.03 6.57
CA GLY A 159 -5.29 -20.38 6.59
C GLY A 159 -3.80 -20.46 6.24
N VAL A 160 -3.10 -19.32 6.17
CA VAL A 160 -1.65 -19.26 5.97
C VAL A 160 -0.98 -19.76 7.26
N PRO A 161 -0.14 -20.82 7.20
CA PRO A 161 0.56 -21.33 8.38
C PRO A 161 1.38 -20.22 9.04
N MET A 162 1.22 -20.05 10.36
CA MET A 162 2.00 -19.09 11.15
C MET A 162 3.41 -19.59 11.48
N GLU A 163 3.82 -20.75 10.99
CA GLU A 163 5.12 -21.35 11.29
C GLU A 163 6.22 -20.86 10.34
N GLY A 164 7.45 -20.73 10.86
CA GLY A 164 8.68 -20.43 10.11
C GLY A 164 8.95 -18.96 9.79
N ASN A 165 7.93 -18.17 9.41
CA ASN A 165 8.13 -16.78 8.89
C ASN A 165 7.30 -15.69 9.60
N LEU A 166 6.60 -16.03 10.69
CA LEU A 166 5.71 -15.10 11.39
C LEU A 166 6.44 -13.86 11.88
N LEU A 167 7.60 -14.01 12.51
CA LEU A 167 8.36 -12.89 13.08
C LEU A 167 8.87 -11.93 12.01
N HIS A 168 9.31 -12.46 10.85
CA HIS A 168 9.69 -11.64 9.70
C HIS A 168 8.51 -10.86 9.12
N ASN A 169 7.37 -11.53 8.90
CA ASN A 169 6.17 -10.89 8.38
C ASN A 169 5.62 -9.84 9.36
N TYR A 170 5.64 -10.17 10.65
CA TYR A 170 5.31 -9.28 11.75
C TYR A 170 6.17 -8.01 11.74
N GLU A 171 7.48 -8.16 11.62
CA GLU A 171 8.41 -7.04 11.56
C GLU A 171 8.14 -6.13 10.35
N ARG A 172 7.94 -6.74 9.17
CA ARG A 172 7.72 -6.00 7.92
C ARG A 172 6.49 -5.11 7.95
N VAL A 173 5.44 -5.52 8.64
CA VAL A 173 4.22 -4.71 8.74
C VAL A 173 4.23 -3.74 9.92
N SER A 174 5.09 -3.93 10.93
CA SER A 174 5.01 -3.17 12.19
C SER A 174 5.97 -1.99 12.33
N ARG A 175 7.07 -1.93 11.57
CA ARG A 175 8.18 -0.97 11.83
C ARG A 175 8.23 0.28 10.93
N TYR A 176 7.39 0.41 9.91
CA TYR A 176 7.31 1.57 8.98
C TYR A 176 8.57 2.00 8.25
N ARG A 177 9.66 1.24 8.44
CA ARG A 177 10.95 1.44 7.80
C ARG A 177 10.76 1.55 6.29
N TRP A 178 9.95 0.68 5.72
CA TRP A 178 9.73 0.53 4.28
C TRP A 178 8.96 1.70 3.67
N GLU A 179 7.88 2.11 4.31
CA GLU A 179 7.09 3.29 3.96
C GLU A 179 7.95 4.56 4.06
N ARG A 180 8.79 4.64 5.10
CA ARG A 180 9.69 5.78 5.30
C ARG A 180 10.75 5.89 4.22
N LEU A 181 11.34 4.77 3.79
CA LEU A 181 12.31 4.80 2.68
C LEU A 181 11.67 5.41 1.43
N ILE A 182 10.42 5.04 1.14
CA ILE A 182 9.67 5.59 0.00
C ILE A 182 9.34 7.07 0.23
N PHE A 183 8.85 7.44 1.42
CA PHE A 183 8.58 8.82 1.79
C PHE A 183 9.81 9.74 1.62
N GLU A 184 10.95 9.34 2.20
CA GLU A 184 12.19 10.12 2.12
C GLU A 184 12.74 10.16 0.69
N SER A 185 12.55 9.10 -0.10
CA SER A 185 12.93 9.08 -1.52
C SER A 185 12.18 10.16 -2.31
N TYR A 186 10.86 10.26 -2.19
CA TYR A 186 10.09 11.35 -2.83
C TYR A 186 10.45 12.73 -2.25
N LYS A 187 10.53 12.84 -0.92
CA LYS A 187 10.85 14.10 -0.25
C LYS A 187 12.23 14.64 -0.63
N SER A 188 13.23 13.77 -0.79
CA SER A 188 14.58 14.17 -1.23
C SER A 188 14.61 14.78 -2.63
N ARG A 189 13.59 14.51 -3.46
CA ARG A 189 13.40 15.12 -4.78
C ARG A 189 12.47 16.32 -4.79
N GLY A 190 12.01 16.77 -3.61
CA GLY A 190 11.06 17.87 -3.48
C GLY A 190 9.62 17.49 -3.81
N THR A 191 9.31 16.21 -4.04
CA THR A 191 7.94 15.75 -4.25
C THR A 191 7.22 15.69 -2.92
N ARG A 192 6.05 16.34 -2.86
CA ARG A 192 5.19 16.29 -1.67
C ARG A 192 4.48 14.94 -1.60
N VAL A 193 4.52 14.32 -0.43
CA VAL A 193 3.82 13.06 -0.14
C VAL A 193 2.63 13.36 0.77
N ILE A 194 1.44 12.91 0.39
CA ILE A 194 0.24 13.05 1.23
C ILE A 194 0.23 11.92 2.26
N VAL A 195 0.15 12.27 3.53
CA VAL A 195 0.06 11.29 4.62
C VAL A 195 -1.36 11.28 5.16
N VAL A 196 -2.03 10.14 5.03
CA VAL A 196 -3.42 9.95 5.47
C VAL A 196 -3.42 9.08 6.72
N ASP A 197 -3.89 9.64 7.84
CA ASP A 197 -4.17 8.85 9.04
C ASP A 197 -5.42 8.02 8.82
N GLY A 198 -5.26 6.72 8.70
CA GLY A 198 -6.35 5.82 8.41
C GLY A 198 -7.32 5.63 9.59
N GLU A 199 -6.90 5.83 10.85
CA GLU A 199 -7.86 5.83 11.98
C GLU A 199 -8.75 7.07 11.88
N ARG A 200 -8.16 8.23 11.56
CA ARG A 200 -8.95 9.44 11.26
C ARG A 200 -9.80 9.26 10.02
N LEU A 201 -9.32 8.58 8.99
CA LEU A 201 -10.08 8.29 7.77
C LEU A 201 -11.33 7.48 8.07
N VAL A 202 -11.27 6.51 8.98
CA VAL A 202 -12.46 5.72 9.37
C VAL A 202 -13.41 6.55 10.25
N LYS A 203 -12.87 7.38 11.14
CA LYS A 203 -13.66 8.19 12.08
C LYS A 203 -14.37 9.36 11.39
N ASP A 204 -13.67 10.04 10.48
CA ASP A 204 -14.06 11.28 9.82
C ASP A 204 -13.69 11.18 8.33
N SER A 205 -14.35 10.27 7.61
CA SER A 205 -14.04 10.02 6.19
C SER A 205 -14.22 11.27 5.34
N GLU A 206 -15.33 11.99 5.51
CA GLU A 206 -15.62 13.23 4.78
C GLU A 206 -14.57 14.31 5.05
N GLY A 207 -14.24 14.56 6.32
CA GLY A 207 -13.23 15.57 6.67
C GLY A 207 -11.82 15.22 6.23
N GLN A 208 -11.44 13.93 6.22
CA GLN A 208 -10.15 13.50 5.66
C GLN A 208 -10.14 13.57 4.14
N MET A 209 -11.18 13.09 3.47
CA MET A 209 -11.27 13.12 2.01
C MET A 209 -11.35 14.53 1.46
N LYS A 210 -12.01 15.46 2.16
CA LYS A 210 -11.95 16.89 1.83
C LYS A 210 -10.53 17.41 1.73
N LYS A 211 -9.70 17.11 2.73
CA LYS A 211 -8.27 17.51 2.72
C LYS A 211 -7.52 16.83 1.59
N VAL A 212 -7.74 15.53 1.37
CA VAL A 212 -7.10 14.80 0.27
C VAL A 212 -7.50 15.43 -1.07
N CYS A 213 -8.78 15.66 -1.33
CA CYS A 213 -9.27 16.27 -2.56
C CYS A 213 -8.76 17.70 -2.76
N GLU A 214 -8.72 18.52 -1.70
CA GLU A 214 -8.12 19.87 -1.74
C GLU A 214 -6.65 19.83 -2.18
N GLU A 215 -5.86 18.90 -1.62
CA GLU A 215 -4.45 18.71 -1.98
C GLU A 215 -4.25 18.24 -3.43
N LEU A 216 -5.26 17.58 -4.00
CA LEU A 216 -5.22 17.04 -5.36
C LEU A 216 -5.92 17.92 -6.39
N GLY A 217 -6.53 19.03 -5.95
CA GLY A 217 -7.36 19.88 -6.81
C GLY A 217 -8.60 19.16 -7.35
N LEU A 218 -9.20 18.26 -6.55
CA LEU A 218 -10.39 17.49 -6.89
C LEU A 218 -11.63 18.02 -6.17
N ASP A 219 -12.80 17.73 -6.73
CA ASP A 219 -14.08 18.03 -6.11
C ASP A 219 -14.50 16.88 -5.18
N GLU A 220 -14.41 17.11 -3.88
CA GLU A 220 -14.78 16.12 -2.87
C GLU A 220 -16.24 15.67 -3.00
N SER A 221 -17.16 16.51 -3.50
CA SER A 221 -18.57 16.13 -3.61
C SER A 221 -18.83 15.02 -4.64
N GLN A 222 -17.83 14.69 -5.46
CA GLN A 222 -17.89 13.56 -6.39
C GLN A 222 -17.47 12.23 -5.75
N ILE A 223 -16.92 12.25 -4.52
CA ILE A 223 -16.60 11.04 -3.75
C ILE A 223 -17.90 10.42 -3.23
N ARG A 224 -18.01 9.09 -3.36
CA ARG A 224 -19.14 8.32 -2.83
C ARG A 224 -18.73 7.59 -1.56
N TYR A 225 -19.43 7.87 -0.47
CA TYR A 225 -19.25 7.20 0.83
C TYR A 225 -20.17 5.99 1.02
N THR A 226 -21.02 5.72 0.04
CA THR A 226 -21.92 4.58 -0.03
C THR A 226 -21.77 3.87 -1.36
N TRP A 227 -21.86 2.55 -1.36
CA TRP A 227 -21.64 1.70 -2.53
C TRP A 227 -22.48 0.42 -2.47
N ASP A 228 -22.64 -0.22 -3.63
CA ASP A 228 -23.24 -1.55 -3.73
C ASP A 228 -22.19 -2.64 -3.45
N SER A 229 -22.62 -3.77 -2.90
CA SER A 229 -21.75 -4.84 -2.38
C SER A 229 -21.11 -5.74 -3.46
N ALA A 230 -20.66 -5.17 -4.57
CA ALA A 230 -20.09 -5.91 -5.69
C ALA A 230 -18.87 -5.19 -6.29
N ASP A 231 -17.90 -4.87 -5.43
CA ASP A 231 -16.66 -4.26 -5.88
C ASP A 231 -15.78 -5.28 -6.64
N ARG A 232 -15.51 -5.00 -7.92
CA ARG A 232 -14.64 -5.81 -8.80
C ARG A 232 -13.16 -5.43 -8.68
N LEU A 233 -12.80 -4.37 -7.96
CA LEU A 233 -11.42 -3.86 -7.87
C LEU A 233 -10.40 -4.95 -7.46
N TYR A 234 -10.84 -5.90 -6.62
CA TYR A 234 -9.98 -6.95 -6.07
C TYR A 234 -10.24 -8.33 -6.67
N SER A 235 -10.81 -8.43 -7.87
CA SER A 235 -11.16 -9.73 -8.47
C SER A 235 -9.95 -10.62 -8.79
N HIS A 236 -8.76 -10.04 -8.91
CA HIS A 236 -7.51 -10.77 -9.13
C HIS A 236 -6.92 -11.36 -7.84
N ILE A 237 -7.38 -10.92 -6.66
CA ILE A 237 -6.93 -11.43 -5.36
C ILE A 237 -7.73 -12.71 -5.02
N PRO A 238 -7.07 -13.80 -4.56
CA PRO A 238 -7.76 -15.02 -4.12
C PRO A 238 -8.86 -14.72 -3.08
N GLU A 239 -10.01 -15.38 -3.21
CA GLU A 239 -11.20 -15.13 -2.38
C GLU A 239 -10.90 -15.20 -0.87
N SER A 240 -10.12 -16.19 -0.43
CA SER A 240 -9.74 -16.33 0.98
C SER A 240 -8.95 -15.13 1.51
N ALA A 241 -8.00 -14.63 0.73
CA ALA A 241 -7.21 -13.44 1.08
C ALA A 241 -8.07 -12.17 1.04
N LYS A 242 -8.93 -12.03 0.02
CA LYS A 242 -9.88 -10.93 -0.10
C LYS A 242 -10.83 -10.88 1.10
N LEU A 243 -11.43 -11.99 1.48
CA LEU A 243 -12.31 -12.05 2.66
C LEU A 243 -11.55 -11.75 3.96
N ALA A 244 -10.33 -12.28 4.12
CA ALA A 244 -9.51 -12.06 5.30
C ALA A 244 -9.16 -10.58 5.52
N PHE A 245 -8.71 -9.88 4.47
CA PHE A 245 -8.15 -8.52 4.59
C PHE A 245 -9.13 -7.41 4.20
N MET A 246 -10.16 -7.73 3.42
CA MET A 246 -11.11 -6.76 2.84
C MET A 246 -12.57 -7.14 3.08
N GLY A 247 -12.86 -8.23 3.80
CA GLY A 247 -14.23 -8.72 4.00
C GLY A 247 -15.18 -7.67 4.60
N THR A 248 -14.70 -6.85 5.54
CA THR A 248 -15.50 -5.74 6.08
C THR A 248 -15.88 -4.70 5.03
N LEU A 249 -14.93 -4.33 4.16
CA LEU A 249 -15.18 -3.35 3.08
C LEU A 249 -16.13 -3.96 2.04
N HIS A 250 -15.85 -5.19 1.59
CA HIS A 250 -16.63 -5.90 0.57
C HIS A 250 -18.07 -6.20 1.01
N GLY A 251 -18.27 -6.53 2.29
CA GLY A 251 -19.60 -6.80 2.87
C GLY A 251 -20.37 -5.54 3.29
N SER A 252 -19.78 -4.35 3.17
CA SER A 252 -20.43 -3.09 3.55
C SER A 252 -21.13 -2.42 2.38
N LYS A 253 -22.06 -1.50 2.69
CA LYS A 253 -22.74 -0.64 1.70
C LYS A 253 -22.27 0.82 1.76
N GLY A 254 -21.14 1.06 2.43
CA GLY A 254 -20.61 2.37 2.72
C GLY A 254 -19.63 2.35 3.88
N VAL A 255 -19.13 3.54 4.21
CA VAL A 255 -18.18 3.71 5.32
C VAL A 255 -18.80 3.23 6.63
N ILE A 256 -18.15 2.27 7.27
CA ILE A 256 -18.52 1.83 8.61
C ILE A 256 -17.75 2.65 9.63
N HIS A 257 -18.41 3.67 10.18
CA HIS A 257 -17.87 4.43 11.29
C HIS A 257 -17.80 3.55 12.54
N ARG A 258 -16.61 3.46 13.14
CA ARG A 258 -16.44 2.81 14.43
C ARG A 258 -16.72 3.82 15.54
N GLN A 259 -17.76 3.55 16.33
CA GLN A 259 -17.97 4.26 17.59
C GLN A 259 -16.91 3.79 18.60
N GLY A 260 -16.32 4.72 19.36
CA GLY A 260 -15.62 4.38 20.61
C GLY A 260 -14.08 4.35 20.64
N ASN A 261 -13.35 4.86 19.63
CA ASN A 261 -11.88 4.83 19.65
C ASN A 261 -11.20 6.17 20.03
N ASP A 262 -11.89 7.07 20.74
CA ASP A 262 -11.27 8.28 21.33
C ASP A 262 -10.58 8.01 22.68
N GLU A 263 -10.64 6.78 23.18
CA GLU A 263 -9.89 6.40 24.37
C GLU A 263 -8.39 6.45 24.07
N THR A 264 -7.67 7.19 24.89
CA THR A 264 -6.20 7.10 25.00
C THR A 264 -5.82 5.63 24.99
N LEU A 265 -5.01 5.22 24.01
CA LEU A 265 -4.60 3.84 23.86
C LEU A 265 -3.81 3.37 25.09
N ASP A 266 -4.44 2.60 25.96
CA ASP A 266 -3.76 1.90 27.05
C ASP A 266 -3.10 0.64 26.50
N LEU A 267 -1.83 0.76 26.13
CA LEU A 267 -1.01 -0.35 25.61
C LEU A 267 -0.96 -1.53 26.57
N ALA A 268 -0.93 -1.28 27.89
CA ALA A 268 -0.89 -2.35 28.87
C ALA A 268 -2.23 -3.12 28.92
N ALA A 269 -3.35 -2.41 28.79
CA ALA A 269 -4.67 -3.06 28.67
C ALA A 269 -4.79 -3.84 27.36
N GLU A 270 -4.31 -3.30 26.25
CA GLU A 270 -4.32 -4.00 24.96
C GLU A 270 -3.42 -5.24 24.98
N GLU A 271 -2.22 -5.16 25.54
CA GLU A 271 -1.33 -6.32 25.73
C GLU A 271 -2.02 -7.44 26.53
N ARG A 272 -2.70 -7.10 27.63
CA ARG A 272 -3.48 -8.08 28.41
C ARG A 272 -4.61 -8.72 27.60
N LYS A 273 -5.21 -8.00 26.64
CA LYS A 273 -6.22 -8.57 25.74
C LYS A 273 -5.56 -9.53 24.72
N TRP A 274 -4.45 -9.12 24.11
CA TRP A 274 -3.72 -9.94 23.14
C TRP A 274 -3.15 -11.21 23.79
N ALA A 275 -2.71 -11.14 25.05
CA ALA A 275 -2.20 -12.30 25.78
C ALA A 275 -3.27 -13.38 25.96
N LYS A 276 -4.54 -12.96 26.12
CA LYS A 276 -5.70 -13.88 26.17
C LYS A 276 -6.10 -14.40 24.79
N GLU A 277 -5.96 -13.59 23.74
CA GLU A 277 -6.33 -13.96 22.36
C GLU A 277 -5.32 -14.93 21.74
N TRP A 278 -4.03 -14.76 22.01
CA TRP A 278 -2.95 -15.58 21.44
C TRP A 278 -2.09 -16.27 22.52
N ASN A 279 -1.21 -15.52 23.17
CA ASN A 279 -0.40 -15.92 24.32
C ASN A 279 0.44 -14.73 24.80
N GLU A 280 1.05 -14.85 25.97
CA GLU A 280 1.85 -13.77 26.56
C GLU A 280 3.09 -13.38 25.73
N GLU A 281 3.73 -14.34 25.06
CA GLU A 281 4.94 -14.08 24.28
C GLU A 281 4.64 -13.20 23.07
N LEU A 282 3.64 -13.55 22.28
CA LEU A 282 3.20 -12.77 21.13
C LEU A 282 2.65 -11.41 21.55
N ALA A 283 1.92 -11.34 22.66
CA ALA A 283 1.43 -10.07 23.20
C ALA A 283 2.57 -9.12 23.60
N ARG A 284 3.60 -9.62 24.30
CA ARG A 284 4.80 -8.84 24.65
C ARG A 284 5.56 -8.39 23.41
N MET A 285 5.69 -9.24 22.39
CA MET A 285 6.32 -8.83 21.13
C MET A 285 5.53 -7.70 20.46
N MET A 286 4.20 -7.81 20.40
CA MET A 286 3.29 -6.78 19.88
C MET A 286 3.37 -5.45 20.64
N SER A 287 3.67 -5.47 21.93
CA SER A 287 3.73 -4.27 22.78
C SER A 287 5.12 -3.67 22.95
N TYR A 288 6.21 -4.44 22.76
CA TYR A 288 7.58 -4.00 23.10
C TYR A 288 8.50 -3.87 21.86
N ASP A 289 8.44 -4.83 20.93
CA ASP A 289 9.33 -4.90 19.77
C ASP A 289 8.83 -4.11 18.55
N SER A 290 7.54 -3.74 18.51
CA SER A 290 6.94 -2.96 17.42
C SER A 290 7.32 -1.47 17.43
N TRP A 291 7.97 -0.97 18.49
CA TRP A 291 8.19 0.46 18.72
C TRP A 291 9.65 0.91 18.67
N ILE A 292 10.60 -0.02 18.56
CA ILE A 292 12.02 0.31 18.62
C ILE A 292 12.51 0.67 17.20
N ASP A 293 12.19 1.88 16.79
CA ASP A 293 13.16 2.73 16.08
C ASP A 293 13.25 4.04 16.89
N PRO A 294 14.45 4.57 17.18
CA PRO A 294 14.65 5.75 18.05
C PRO A 294 14.18 7.07 17.43
N VAL A 295 13.27 7.04 16.46
CA VAL A 295 12.82 8.22 15.71
C VAL A 295 11.46 8.68 16.23
N PRO A 296 11.29 9.97 16.59
CA PRO A 296 10.24 10.42 17.50
C PRO A 296 8.88 10.67 16.81
N TRP A 297 8.40 9.74 15.99
CA TRP A 297 7.09 9.86 15.34
C TRP A 297 6.18 8.69 15.71
N ASN A 298 5.12 8.98 16.47
CA ASN A 298 4.09 8.04 16.95
C ASN A 298 3.11 7.58 15.85
N PHE A 299 3.55 7.48 14.59
CA PHE A 299 2.68 7.25 13.43
C PHE A 299 3.31 6.34 12.38
N CYS A 300 2.46 5.64 11.64
CA CYS A 300 2.74 4.24 11.35
C CYS A 300 1.98 3.67 10.11
N SER A 301 2.47 3.66 8.86
CA SER A 301 1.72 3.22 7.65
C SER A 301 1.69 1.77 7.18
N ASN A 302 0.54 1.33 6.65
CA ASN A 302 0.40 0.01 6.03
C ASN A 302 0.43 0.01 4.50
N SER A 303 0.21 1.10 3.77
CA SER A 303 0.20 1.05 2.29
C SER A 303 0.56 2.37 1.64
N ILE A 304 0.95 2.29 0.37
CA ILE A 304 1.15 3.42 -0.52
C ILE A 304 0.06 3.38 -1.60
N VAL A 305 -0.73 4.44 -1.67
CA VAL A 305 -1.61 4.72 -2.81
C VAL A 305 -0.89 5.72 -3.69
N PHE A 306 -0.78 5.46 -4.98
CA PHE A 306 -0.05 6.32 -5.89
C PHE A 306 -0.67 6.36 -7.28
N TRP A 307 -0.36 7.41 -8.04
CA TRP A 307 -0.67 7.50 -9.47
C TRP A 307 0.34 8.34 -10.22
N THR A 308 0.35 8.17 -11.54
CA THR A 308 1.19 8.91 -12.47
C THR A 308 0.44 10.09 -13.10
N LYS A 309 1.20 11.19 -13.27
CA LYS A 309 0.94 12.47 -13.95
C LYS A 309 -0.43 13.17 -13.76
N LEU A 310 -0.40 14.31 -13.06
CA LEU A 310 -1.10 15.52 -13.49
C LEU A 310 -0.12 16.30 -14.38
N ASP A 311 -0.53 16.56 -15.62
CA ASP A 311 0.22 17.40 -16.55
C ASP A 311 0.63 18.71 -15.85
N SER A 312 1.93 19.03 -15.90
CA SER A 312 2.56 20.19 -15.25
C SER A 312 2.02 21.54 -15.76
N LYS A 313 1.01 21.52 -16.63
CA LYS A 313 0.37 22.68 -17.25
C LYS A 313 -0.87 23.20 -16.52
N ARG A 314 -1.34 22.59 -15.42
CA ARG A 314 -2.48 23.13 -14.64
C ARG A 314 -2.13 24.04 -13.46
N HIS A 315 -0.86 24.41 -13.26
CA HIS A 315 -0.44 25.31 -12.18
C HIS A 315 0.22 26.64 -12.61
N LEU A 316 0.01 27.08 -13.85
CA LEU A 316 0.17 28.48 -14.23
C LEU A 316 -1.22 29.05 -14.54
N GLY A 317 -2.00 29.28 -13.49
CA GLY A 317 -3.40 29.62 -13.64
C GLY A 317 -4.06 30.27 -12.44
N THR A 318 -3.34 31.04 -11.62
CA THR A 318 -3.91 32.22 -10.94
C THR A 318 -2.79 33.13 -10.44
N LEU A 319 -2.92 34.41 -10.78
CA LEU A 319 -2.14 35.56 -10.35
C LEU A 319 -2.13 35.74 -8.83
#